data_AF-A0A957VUI9-F1
#
_entry.id   AF-A0A957VUI9-F1
#
_cell.length_a   1.000
_cell.length_b   1.000
_cell.length_c   1.000
_cell.angle_alpha   90.00
_cell.angle_beta   90.00
_cell.angle_gamma   90.00
#
_symmetry.space_group_name_H-M   'P 1'
#
loop_
_entity.id
_entity.type
_entity.pdbx_description
1 polymer ?
#
loop_
_entity_poly.entity_id
_entity_poly.type
_entity_poly.pdbx_seq_one_letter_code
_entity_poly.pdbx_strand_id
1 'polypeptide(L)' 'LCAMAVDVGTELQPAVYASTASDASLLHYAGLAPRIACFGHVRENSHGYEVARLAVFDRVLEVLIAFVRSFDGTSQD' A
#
# COMPACT_ATOMS: atom_id res chain seq x y z
N LEU A 1 -0.54 -8.28 3.06
CA LEU A 1 -0.53 -7.58 1.76
C LEU A 1 0.31 -8.29 0.71
N CYS A 2 1.61 -8.55 0.90
CA CYS A 2 2.42 -9.24 -0.13
C CYS A 2 1.89 -10.64 -0.48
N ALA A 3 1.58 -11.48 0.53
CA ALA A 3 0.96 -12.79 0.28
C ALA A 3 -0.36 -12.65 -0.49
N MET A 4 -1.23 -11.72 -0.06
CA MET A 4 -2.51 -11.47 -0.73
C MET A 4 -2.36 -10.99 -2.17
N ALA A 5 -1.29 -10.24 -2.49
CA ALA A 5 -1.02 -9.84 -3.85
C ALA A 5 -0.73 -11.06 -4.74
N VAL A 6 0.07 -12.00 -4.23
CA VAL A 6 0.33 -13.28 -4.92
C VAL A 6 -0.98 -14.05 -5.12
N ASP A 7 -1.85 -14.09 -4.11
CA ASP A 7 -3.14 -14.78 -4.18
C ASP A 7 -4.07 -14.20 -5.26
N VAL A 8 -4.00 -12.89 -5.51
CA VAL A 8 -4.77 -12.23 -6.60
C VAL A 8 -4.01 -12.16 -7.93
N GLY A 9 -2.90 -12.89 -8.07
CA GLY A 9 -2.17 -13.01 -9.34
C GLY A 9 -1.32 -11.79 -9.70
N THR A 10 -0.83 -11.06 -8.70
CA THR A 10 0.14 -9.97 -8.87
C THR A 10 1.24 -10.06 -7.81
N GLU A 11 2.21 -9.15 -7.87
CA GLU A 11 3.24 -9.03 -6.85
C GLU A 11 3.30 -7.59 -6.32
N LEU A 12 3.75 -7.44 -5.07
CA LEU A 12 4.10 -6.13 -4.52
C LEU A 12 5.62 -5.97 -4.54
N GLN A 13 6.06 -4.77 -4.89
CA GLN A 13 7.45 -4.37 -4.80
C GLN A 13 7.67 -3.61 -3.48
N PRO A 14 8.50 -4.13 -2.56
CA PRO A 14 8.88 -3.38 -1.38
C PRO A 14 9.69 -2.13 -1.79
N ALA A 15 9.25 -0.96 -1.32
CA ALA A 15 9.98 0.29 -1.49
C ALA A 15 10.42 0.80 -0.11
N VAL A 16 11.72 1.02 0.04
CA VAL A 16 12.31 1.60 1.25
C VAL A 16 12.91 2.95 0.88
N TYR A 17 12.39 4.00 1.49
CA TYR A 17 12.85 5.37 1.26
C TYR A 17 13.83 5.78 2.36
N ALA A 18 14.86 6.56 2.01
CA ALA A 18 15.77 7.14 2.99
C ALA A 18 15.09 8.23 3.86
N SER A 19 14.06 8.87 3.30
CA SER A 19 13.18 9.82 3.99
C SER A 19 11.79 9.71 3.37
N THR A 20 10.76 9.74 4.22
CA THR A 20 9.37 9.91 3.76
C THR A 20 8.95 11.36 3.93
N ALA A 21 7.91 11.79 3.23
CA ALA A 21 7.35 13.13 3.38
C ALA A 21 6.22 13.13 4.43
N SER A 22 5.01 12.74 4.04
CA SER A 22 3.88 12.54 4.93
C SER A 22 3.12 11.30 4.48
N ASP A 23 3.11 10.28 5.33
CA ASP A 23 2.35 9.06 5.15
C ASP A 23 1.96 8.47 6.52
N ALA A 24 1.33 7.29 6.52
CA ALA A 24 0.85 6.65 7.74
C ALA A 24 1.97 6.30 8.74
N SER A 25 3.23 6.25 8.31
CA SER A 25 4.37 5.96 9.20
C SER A 25 4.54 7.01 10.28
N LEU A 26 4.16 8.27 10.02
CA LEU A 26 4.21 9.33 11.02
C LEU A 26 3.21 9.09 12.16
N LEU A 27 2.00 8.58 11.84
CA LEU A 27 1.02 8.21 12.86
C LEU A 27 1.51 7.04 13.70
N HIS A 28 2.15 6.05 13.07
CA HIS A 28 2.75 4.93 13.78
C HIS A 28 3.90 5.38 14.70
N TYR A 29 4.81 6.21 14.18
CA TYR A 29 5.91 6.80 14.95
C TYR A 29 5.41 7.62 16.15
N ALA A 30 4.32 8.37 15.98
CA ALA A 30 3.68 9.13 17.05
C ALA A 30 2.88 8.27 18.05
N GLY A 31 2.80 6.94 17.85
CA GLY A 31 2.03 6.03 18.69
C GLY A 31 0.50 6.13 18.52
N LEU A 32 0.02 6.80 17.46
CA LEU A 32 -1.40 7.02 17.21
C LEU A 32 -2.07 5.85 16.44
N ALA A 33 -1.27 4.98 15.83
CA ALA A 33 -1.74 3.78 15.16
C ALA A 33 -0.79 2.60 15.43
N PRO A 34 -1.27 1.47 16.01
CA PRO A 34 -0.41 0.34 16.35
C PRO A 34 0.08 -0.42 15.11
N ARG A 35 -0.69 -0.38 14.02
CA ARG A 35 -0.40 -1.08 12.76
C ARG A 35 -0.73 -0.16 11.60
N ILE A 36 0.16 -0.12 10.63
CA ILE A 36 0.00 0.65 9.40
C ILE A 36 0.46 -0.16 8.19
N ALA A 37 -0.03 0.22 7.02
CA ALA A 37 0.54 -0.19 5.76
C ALA A 37 0.50 0.99 4.79
N CYS A 38 1.63 1.25 4.13
CA CYS A 38 1.70 2.17 3.00
C CYS A 38 1.72 1.33 1.71
N PHE A 39 0.71 1.54 0.87
CA PHE A 39 0.48 0.76 -0.34
C PHE A 39 -0.04 1.66 -1.45
N GLY A 40 0.40 1.42 -2.68
CA GLY A 40 -0.01 2.18 -3.85
C GLY A 40 0.70 1.72 -5.10
N HIS A 41 0.62 2.52 -6.16
CA HIS A 41 1.32 2.28 -7.41
C HIS A 41 2.56 3.17 -7.56
N VAL A 42 3.50 2.70 -8.37
CA VAL A 42 4.64 3.51 -8.82
C VAL A 42 4.14 4.56 -9.82
N ARG A 43 4.73 5.74 -9.74
CA ARG A 43 4.57 6.84 -10.69
C ARG A 43 5.91 7.56 -10.85
N GLU A 44 6.17 8.10 -12.04
CA GLU A 44 7.44 8.78 -12.34
C GLU A 44 7.56 10.12 -11.61
N ASN A 45 6.42 10.76 -11.34
CA ASN A 45 6.35 12.04 -10.67
C ASN A 45 5.09 12.15 -9.80
N SER A 46 5.07 13.16 -8.94
CA SER A 46 3.94 13.47 -8.06
C SER A 46 3.69 14.96 -8.00
N HIS A 47 2.48 15.37 -7.59
CA HIS A 47 2.10 16.78 -7.37
C HIS A 47 2.05 17.62 -8.66
N GLY A 48 1.55 17.03 -9.74
CA GLY A 48 1.43 17.68 -11.05
C GLY A 48 0.81 16.75 -12.09
N TYR A 49 1.34 16.74 -13.31
CA TYR A 49 0.91 15.81 -14.36
C TYR A 49 1.54 14.43 -14.16
N GLU A 50 0.82 13.49 -13.55
CA GLU A 50 1.40 12.20 -13.17
C GLU A 50 1.50 11.19 -14.33
N VAL A 51 2.62 10.46 -14.40
CA VAL A 51 2.82 9.36 -15.35
C VAL A 51 2.88 8.03 -14.60
N ALA A 52 1.96 7.12 -14.93
CA ALA A 52 1.89 5.77 -14.38
C ALA A 52 1.47 4.76 -15.46
N ARG A 53 1.89 3.51 -15.31
CA ARG A 53 1.47 2.41 -16.20
C ARG A 53 0.00 2.08 -15.92
N LEU A 54 -0.88 2.23 -16.90
CA LEU A 54 -2.34 2.08 -16.73
C LEU A 54 -2.76 0.78 -15.99
N ALA A 55 -2.14 -0.35 -16.29
CA ALA A 55 -2.48 -1.63 -15.65
C ALA A 55 -2.21 -1.69 -14.13
N VAL A 56 -1.49 -0.72 -13.52
CA VAL A 56 -1.27 -0.72 -12.07
C VAL A 56 -2.52 -0.38 -11.28
N PHE A 57 -3.47 0.38 -11.85
CA PHE A 57 -4.68 0.78 -11.14
C PHE A 57 -5.55 -0.43 -10.81
N ASP A 58 -5.75 -1.33 -11.78
CA ASP A 58 -6.49 -2.57 -11.58
C ASP A 58 -5.82 -3.45 -10.52
N ARG A 59 -4.49 -3.62 -10.58
CA ARG A 59 -3.75 -4.43 -9.60
C ARG A 59 -3.80 -3.84 -8.20
N VAL A 60 -3.72 -2.51 -8.08
CA VAL A 60 -3.89 -1.85 -6.78
C VAL A 60 -5.27 -2.11 -6.22
N LEU A 61 -6.30 -1.98 -7.06
CA LEU A 61 -7.69 -2.19 -6.65
C LEU A 61 -7.96 -3.64 -6.24
N GLU A 62 -7.48 -4.62 -7.00
CA GLU A 62 -7.62 -6.05 -6.71
C GLU A 62 -7.05 -6.40 -5.33
N VAL A 63 -5.83 -5.95 -5.03
CA VAL A 63 -5.17 -6.19 -3.73
C VAL A 63 -5.91 -5.48 -2.60
N LEU A 64 -6.34 -4.23 -2.82
CA LEU A 64 -7.09 -3.46 -1.82
C LEU A 64 -8.42 -4.13 -1.50
N ILE A 65 -9.16 -4.58 -2.52
CA ILE A 65 -10.44 -5.30 -2.33
C ILE A 65 -10.20 -6.61 -1.60
N ALA A 66 -9.18 -7.38 -1.96
CA ALA A 66 -8.84 -8.59 -1.25
C ALA A 66 -8.57 -8.30 0.24
N PHE A 67 -7.77 -7.28 0.53
CA PHE A 67 -7.49 -6.85 1.91
C PHE A 67 -8.76 -6.49 2.67
N VAL A 68 -9.61 -5.62 2.13
CA VAL A 68 -10.85 -5.19 2.78
C VAL A 68 -11.78 -6.37 3.05
N ARG A 69 -11.86 -7.35 2.15
CA ARG A 69 -12.69 -8.55 2.32
C ARG A 69 -12.16 -9.50 3.38
N SER A 70 -10.84 -9.58 3.57
CA SER A 70 -10.24 -10.44 4.58
C SER A 70 -10.00 -9.74 5.91
N PHE A 71 -10.13 -8.41 5.96
CA PHE A 71 -9.84 -7.63 7.14
C PHE A 71 -11.01 -7.73 8.14
N ASP A 72 -10.74 -8.35 9.28
CA ASP A 72 -11.69 -8.56 10.37
C ASP A 72 -11.61 -7.47 11.46
N GLY A 73 -10.67 -6.53 11.34
CA GLY A 73 -10.47 -5.45 12.32
C GLY A 73 -9.91 -5.92 13.68
N THR A 74 -9.74 -7.22 13.86
CA THR A 74 -9.23 -7.84 15.08
C THR A 74 -7.85 -8.40 14.82
N SER A 75 -6.82 -7.65 15.21
CA SER A 75 -5.44 -8.09 15.12
C SER A 75 -5.27 -9.48 15.75
N GLN A 76 -4.88 -10.49 14.97
CA GLN A 76 -4.07 -11.59 15.50
C GLN A 76 -2.61 -11.13 15.48
N ASP A 77 -1.99 -11.24 16.66
CA ASP A 77 -0.56 -11.02 16.92
C ASP A 77 0.32 -12.00 16.12
#